data_AF-A0A950ZYU7-F1
#
_entry.id   AF-A0A950ZYU7-F1
#
_cell.length_a   1.000
_cell.length_b   1.000
_cell.length_c   1.000
_cell.angle_alpha   90.00
_cell.angle_beta   90.00
_cell.angle_gamma   90.00
#
_symmetry.space_group_name_H-M   'P 1'
#
loop_
_entity.id
_entity.type
_entity.pdbx_description
1 polymer ?
#
loop_
_entity_poly.entity_id
_entity_poly.type
_entity_poly.pdbx_seq_one_letter_code
_entity_poly.pdbx_strand_id
1 'polypeptide(L)'
;SPFVGADGADLLRPDVPAIKRAIDLTEREAAHPELRAKVEVLNGTGTAGLGQRAADYLTAKGFNVVRIAAAERTDYPSSSVVVLTDNTRAAQAVASTLKVPDTAISQVPTPNAAADIRIVIGQDFRLPTSS
;
A
#
# COMPACT_ATOMS: atom_id res chain seq x y z
N SER A 1 9.51 42.27 -0.29
CA SER A 1 10.47 42.84 0.68
C SER A 1 10.64 41.89 1.84
N PRO A 2 11.87 41.45 2.18
CA PRO A 2 12.09 40.60 3.35
C PRO A 2 11.93 41.44 4.64
N PHE A 3 11.45 40.81 5.71
CA PHE A 3 11.38 41.41 7.05
C PHE A 3 12.63 40.97 7.82
N VAL A 4 13.45 41.93 8.24
CA VAL A 4 14.72 41.70 8.97
C VAL A 4 14.41 41.58 10.46
N GLY A 5 14.91 40.53 11.13
CA GLY A 5 14.84 40.39 12.58
C GLY A 5 15.70 41.44 13.31
N ALA A 6 15.43 41.71 14.59
CA ALA A 6 16.09 42.77 15.35
C ALA A 6 17.63 42.62 15.48
N ASP A 7 18.18 41.47 15.11
CA ASP A 7 19.59 41.08 15.15
C ASP A 7 20.23 40.91 13.75
N GLY A 8 19.52 41.25 12.67
CA GLY A 8 20.04 41.13 11.30
C GLY A 8 20.07 39.70 10.75
N ALA A 9 19.50 38.72 11.47
CA ALA A 9 19.35 37.37 10.97
C ALA A 9 18.25 37.31 9.90
N ASP A 10 18.51 36.56 8.83
CA ASP A 10 17.57 36.32 7.75
C ASP A 10 16.46 35.39 8.28
N LEU A 11 15.32 35.96 8.68
CA LEU A 11 14.19 35.19 9.20
C LEU A 11 13.50 34.49 8.04
N LEU A 12 13.75 33.19 7.89
CA LEU A 12 12.95 32.33 7.02
C LEU A 12 11.48 32.43 7.45
N ARG A 13 10.63 32.97 6.57
CA ARG A 13 9.19 32.92 6.77
C ARG A 13 8.76 31.45 6.70
N PRO A 14 8.14 30.90 7.75
CA PRO A 14 7.63 29.54 7.68
C PRO A 14 6.61 29.44 6.55
N ASP A 15 6.79 28.45 5.68
CA ASP A 15 5.79 28.06 4.69
C ASP A 15 4.66 27.34 5.43
N VAL A 16 3.76 28.13 6.03
CA VAL A 16 2.63 27.64 6.82
C VAL A 16 1.78 26.62 6.03
N PRO A 17 1.49 26.82 4.72
CA PRO A 17 0.84 25.80 3.89
C PRO A 17 1.62 24.47 3.83
N ALA A 18 2.94 24.50 3.61
CA ALA A 18 3.74 23.28 3.57
C ALA A 18 3.79 22.57 4.93
N ILE A 19 3.90 23.33 6.03
CA ILE A 19 3.88 22.78 7.39
C ILE A 19 2.54 22.11 7.69
N LYS A 20 1.41 22.74 7.35
CA LYS A 20 0.07 22.14 7.54
C LYS A 20 -0.07 20.84 6.75
N ARG A 21 0.38 20.80 5.50
CA ARG A 21 0.37 19.58 4.68
C ARG A 21 1.20 18.47 5.32
N ALA A 22 2.38 18.78 5.84
CA ALA A 22 3.23 17.80 6.51
C ALA A 22 2.58 17.24 7.79
N ILE A 23 1.91 18.09 8.57
CA ILE A 23 1.16 17.67 9.77
C ILE A 23 -0.02 16.77 9.36
N ASP A 24 -0.85 17.19 8.40
CA ASP A 24 -2.02 16.42 7.95
C ASP A 24 -1.63 15.04 7.40
N LEU A 25 -0.51 14.95 6.67
CA LEU A 25 0.03 13.69 6.17
C LEU A 25 0.48 12.80 7.34
N THR A 26 1.21 13.37 8.30
CA THR A 26 1.69 12.65 9.48
C THR A 26 0.53 12.13 10.34
N GLU A 27 -0.52 12.93 10.56
CA GLU A 27 -1.70 12.54 11.32
C GLU A 27 -2.49 11.42 10.61
N ARG A 28 -2.62 11.50 9.29
CA ARG A 28 -3.24 10.44 8.48
C ARG A 28 -2.45 9.14 8.52
N GLU A 29 -1.12 9.22 8.43
CA GLU A 29 -0.23 8.06 8.55
C GLU A 29 -0.31 7.42 9.94
N ALA A 30 -0.46 8.23 11.00
CA ALA A 30 -0.65 7.75 12.37
C ALA A 30 -2.04 7.12 12.57
N ALA A 31 -3.07 7.64 11.91
CA ALA A 31 -4.43 7.10 11.96
C ALA A 31 -4.58 5.78 11.18
N HIS A 32 -3.75 5.59 10.14
CA HIS A 32 -3.80 4.43 9.24
C HIS A 32 -2.46 3.68 9.17
N PRO A 33 -1.97 3.13 10.30
CA PRO A 33 -0.69 2.43 10.33
C PRO A 33 -0.64 1.24 9.36
N GLU A 34 -1.80 0.64 9.03
CA GLU A 34 -1.90 -0.42 8.03
C GLU A 34 -1.39 -0.03 6.63
N LEU A 35 -1.49 1.25 6.24
CA LEU A 35 -1.11 1.71 4.90
C LEU A 35 0.42 1.75 4.70
N ARG A 36 1.19 1.71 5.80
CA ARG A 36 2.66 1.73 5.79
C ARG A 36 3.26 0.37 5.46
N ALA A 37 2.49 -0.71 5.61
CA ALA A 37 2.93 -2.07 5.32
C ALA A 37 3.41 -2.16 3.87
N LYS A 38 4.59 -2.75 3.65
CA LYS A 38 5.12 -2.98 2.32
C LYS A 38 4.32 -4.09 1.65
N VAL A 39 3.63 -3.75 0.56
CA VAL A 39 2.81 -4.69 -0.20
C VAL A 39 3.54 -5.09 -1.47
N GLU A 40 3.66 -6.39 -1.72
CA GLU A 40 4.01 -6.90 -3.04
C GLU A 40 2.80 -7.53 -3.73
N VAL A 41 2.70 -7.31 -5.04
CA VAL A 41 1.61 -7.84 -5.88
C VAL A 41 2.19 -8.79 -6.92
N LEU A 42 1.73 -10.04 -6.89
CA LEU A 42 2.11 -11.07 -7.83
C LEU A 42 0.94 -11.38 -8.76
N ASN A 43 1.16 -11.29 -10.07
CA ASN A 43 0.17 -11.70 -11.06
C ASN A 43 0.19 -13.23 -11.21
N GLY A 44 -0.80 -13.89 -10.63
CA GLY A 44 -1.01 -15.33 -10.73
C GLY A 44 -1.93 -15.75 -11.88
N THR A 45 -2.14 -14.88 -12.86
CA THR A 45 -3.02 -15.13 -14.01
C THR A 45 -2.27 -15.08 -15.34
N GLY A 46 -2.86 -15.68 -16.39
CA GLY A 46 -2.44 -15.47 -17.77
C GLY A 46 -2.82 -14.10 -18.35
N THR A 47 -3.51 -13.24 -17.58
CA THR A 47 -3.95 -11.92 -18.06
C THR A 47 -2.84 -10.89 -17.86
N ALA A 48 -2.24 -10.44 -18.95
CA ALA A 48 -1.21 -9.41 -18.93
C ALA A 48 -1.73 -8.10 -18.28
N GLY A 49 -0.91 -7.54 -17.39
CA GLY A 49 -1.19 -6.27 -16.72
C GLY A 49 -2.25 -6.33 -15.63
N LEU A 50 -2.86 -7.48 -15.31
CA LEU A 50 -3.86 -7.56 -14.23
C LEU A 50 -3.24 -7.24 -12.86
N GLY A 51 -2.06 -7.79 -12.57
CA GLY A 51 -1.31 -7.45 -11.35
C GLY A 51 -0.96 -5.96 -11.24
N GLN A 52 -0.58 -5.32 -12.36
CA GLN A 52 -0.30 -3.88 -12.39
C GLN A 52 -1.56 -3.07 -12.05
N ARG A 53 -2.71 -3.39 -12.65
CA ARG A 53 -3.95 -2.66 -12.35
C ARG A 53 -4.38 -2.83 -10.89
N ALA A 54 -4.19 -4.01 -10.32
CA ALA A 54 -4.46 -4.24 -8.90
C ALA A 54 -3.54 -3.39 -8.00
N ALA A 55 -2.26 -3.30 -8.36
CA ALA A 55 -1.29 -2.44 -7.67
C ALA A 55 -1.65 -0.96 -7.79
N ASP A 56 -1.96 -0.48 -9.00
CA ASP A 56 -2.37 0.92 -9.24
C ASP A 56 -3.62 1.28 -8.41
N TYR A 57 -4.58 0.36 -8.34
CA TYR A 57 -5.77 0.51 -7.52
C TYR A 57 -5.44 0.61 -6.02
N LEU A 58 -4.55 -0.24 -5.50
CA LEU A 58 -4.09 -0.18 -4.11
C LEU A 58 -3.33 1.12 -3.82
N THR A 59 -2.43 1.54 -4.71
CA THR A 59 -1.68 2.80 -4.57
C THR A 59 -2.64 3.99 -4.55
N ALA A 60 -3.67 4.00 -5.40
CA ALA A 60 -4.71 5.03 -5.38
C ALA A 60 -5.53 5.05 -4.08
N LYS A 61 -5.56 3.95 -3.31
CA LYS A 61 -6.16 3.85 -1.97
C LYS A 61 -5.17 4.15 -0.83
N GLY A 62 -3.93 4.51 -1.16
CA GLY A 62 -2.91 4.92 -0.20
C GLY A 62 -2.01 3.79 0.33
N PHE A 63 -2.13 2.57 -0.19
CA PHE A 63 -1.25 1.47 0.21
C PHE A 63 0.16 1.62 -0.37
N ASN A 64 1.17 1.26 0.44
CA ASN A 64 2.57 1.23 0.04
C ASN A 64 2.91 -0.04 -0.78
N VAL A 65 2.61 -0.01 -2.07
CA VAL A 65 3.01 -1.07 -3.00
C VAL A 65 4.49 -0.91 -3.39
N VAL A 66 5.33 -1.85 -2.97
CA VAL A 66 6.79 -1.78 -3.17
C VAL A 66 7.30 -2.66 -4.31
N ARG A 67 6.50 -3.63 -4.77
CA ARG A 67 6.92 -4.59 -5.79
C ARG A 67 5.73 -5.15 -6.56
N ILE A 68 5.91 -5.29 -7.87
CA ILE A 68 4.96 -5.92 -8.79
C ILE A 68 5.74 -6.94 -9.61
N ALA A 69 5.25 -8.18 -9.70
CA ALA A 69 5.91 -9.24 -10.46
C ALA A 69 4.90 -10.29 -10.96
N ALA A 70 5.36 -11.25 -11.77
CA ALA A 70 4.62 -12.48 -12.01
C ALA A 70 4.73 -13.41 -10.79
N ALA A 71 3.69 -14.19 -10.52
CA ALA A 71 3.78 -15.31 -9.59
C ALA A 71 4.54 -16.50 -10.22
N GLU A 72 4.85 -17.51 -9.41
CA GLU A 72 5.50 -18.76 -9.88
C GLU A 72 4.65 -19.53 -10.91
N ARG A 73 3.33 -19.34 -10.87
CA ARG A 73 2.35 -19.93 -11.77
C ARG A 73 1.36 -18.87 -12.25
N THR A 74 0.67 -19.15 -13.36
CA THR A 74 -0.28 -18.22 -14.01
C THR A 74 -1.72 -18.76 -14.07
N ASP A 75 -1.98 -19.85 -13.36
CA ASP A 75 -3.25 -20.56 -13.32
C ASP A 75 -3.86 -20.62 -11.91
N TYR A 76 -3.52 -19.64 -11.04
CA TYR A 76 -4.15 -19.56 -9.72
C TYR A 76 -5.65 -19.27 -9.88
N PRO A 77 -6.54 -20.17 -9.43
CA PRO A 77 -7.98 -19.98 -9.62
C PRO A 77 -8.50 -18.83 -8.76
N SER A 78 -7.92 -18.63 -7.58
CA SER A 78 -8.37 -17.66 -6.59
C SER A 78 -7.27 -16.73 -6.11
N SER A 79 -7.66 -15.50 -5.79
CA SER A 79 -6.79 -14.49 -5.22
C SER A 79 -6.54 -14.74 -3.74
N SER A 80 -5.35 -14.44 -3.26
CA SER A 80 -4.98 -14.65 -1.85
C SER A 80 -4.09 -13.53 -1.31
N VAL A 81 -4.10 -13.39 0.03
CA VAL A 81 -3.27 -12.45 0.77
C VAL A 81 -2.45 -13.22 1.78
N VAL A 82 -1.13 -13.09 1.74
CA VAL A 82 -0.20 -13.78 2.61
C VAL A 82 0.51 -12.77 3.48
N VAL A 83 0.38 -12.92 4.80
CA VAL A 83 1.13 -12.14 5.79
C VAL A 83 2.52 -12.76 5.92
N LEU A 84 3.56 -12.01 5.54
CA LEU A 84 4.96 -12.46 5.61
C LEU A 84 5.64 -12.02 6.91
N THR A 85 5.13 -10.97 7.55
CA THR A 85 5.57 -10.46 8.86
C THR A 85 4.41 -10.52 9.86
N ASP A 86 4.34 -9.62 10.84
CA ASP A 86 3.31 -9.56 11.89
C ASP A 86 2.17 -8.56 11.57
N ASN A 87 1.98 -8.21 10.31
CA ASN A 87 1.07 -7.13 9.90
C ASN A 87 -0.32 -7.61 9.42
N THR A 88 -1.01 -8.41 10.24
CA THR A 88 -2.32 -8.98 9.92
C THR A 88 -3.40 -7.92 9.67
N ARG A 89 -3.35 -6.79 10.37
CA ARG A 89 -4.31 -5.67 10.19
C ARG A 89 -4.20 -5.08 8.78
N ALA A 90 -2.97 -4.92 8.28
CA ALA A 90 -2.77 -4.46 6.91
C ALA A 90 -3.22 -5.49 5.88
N ALA A 91 -3.06 -6.78 6.15
CA ALA A 91 -3.56 -7.83 5.27
C ALA A 91 -5.09 -7.80 5.15
N GLN A 92 -5.80 -7.58 6.26
CA GLN A 92 -7.26 -7.40 6.27
C GLN A 92 -7.69 -6.14 5.51
N ALA A 93 -6.99 -5.02 5.71
CA ALA A 93 -7.27 -3.78 4.99
C ALA A 93 -7.08 -3.94 3.47
N VAL A 94 -6.01 -4.61 3.05
CA VAL A 94 -5.73 -4.97 1.65
C VAL A 94 -6.83 -5.87 1.09
N ALA A 95 -7.17 -6.96 1.79
CA ALA A 95 -8.18 -7.92 1.36
C ALA A 95 -9.55 -7.25 1.18
N SER A 96 -9.97 -6.47 2.17
CA SER A 96 -11.21 -5.67 2.13
C SER A 96 -11.22 -4.70 0.96
N THR A 97 -10.12 -3.97 0.74
CA THR A 97 -9.98 -3.01 -0.37
C THR A 97 -10.12 -3.67 -1.72
N LEU A 98 -9.58 -4.88 -1.89
CA LEU A 98 -9.64 -5.67 -3.12
C LEU A 98 -10.88 -6.55 -3.24
N LYS A 99 -11.78 -6.54 -2.24
CA LYS A 99 -12.93 -7.47 -2.13
C LYS A 99 -12.52 -8.95 -2.16
N VAL A 100 -11.35 -9.26 -1.62
CA VAL A 100 -10.89 -10.63 -1.38
C VAL A 100 -11.40 -11.06 0.00
N PRO A 101 -11.99 -12.26 0.15
CA PRO A 101 -12.54 -12.69 1.43
C PRO A 101 -11.44 -12.93 2.47
N ASP A 102 -11.73 -12.66 3.74
CA ASP A 102 -10.79 -12.88 4.85
C ASP A 102 -10.33 -14.35 4.96
N THR A 103 -11.13 -15.30 4.48
CA THR A 103 -10.76 -16.72 4.39
C THR A 103 -9.60 -17.00 3.43
N ALA A 104 -9.27 -16.06 2.55
CA ALA A 104 -8.12 -16.13 1.66
C ALA A 104 -6.86 -15.46 2.24
N ILE A 105 -6.92 -15.01 3.49
CA ILE A 105 -5.76 -14.52 4.24
C ILE A 105 -5.07 -15.70 4.93
N SER A 106 -3.77 -15.84 4.72
CA SER A 106 -2.93 -16.81 5.42
C SER A 106 -1.69 -16.14 6.03
N GLN A 107 -1.12 -16.74 7.07
CA GLN A 107 0.12 -16.27 7.68
C GLN A 107 1.24 -17.26 7.34
N VAL A 108 2.29 -16.76 6.70
CA VAL A 108 3.49 -17.53 6.38
C VAL A 108 4.70 -16.66 6.76
N PRO A 109 5.02 -16.55 8.06
CA PRO A 109 6.12 -15.74 8.53
C PRO A 109 7.42 -16.10 7.83
N THR A 110 8.02 -15.13 7.16
CA THR A 110 9.20 -15.33 6.32
C THR A 110 10.34 -14.46 6.83
N PRO A 111 11.42 -15.05 7.38
CA PRO A 111 12.56 -14.28 7.85
C PRO A 111 13.15 -13.40 6.74
N ASN A 112 13.45 -12.14 7.05
CA ASN A 112 14.01 -11.16 6.11
C ASN A 112 13.16 -10.92 4.85
N ALA A 113 11.84 -11.06 4.95
CA ALA A 113 10.94 -10.72 3.84
C ALA A 113 11.13 -9.27 3.38
N ALA A 114 11.16 -9.05 2.06
CA ALA A 114 11.26 -7.72 1.47
C ALA A 114 9.93 -6.92 1.53
N ALA A 115 8.83 -7.62 1.78
CA ALA A 115 7.47 -7.09 1.93
C ALA A 115 6.82 -7.67 3.19
N ASP A 116 5.87 -6.93 3.76
CA ASP A 116 5.06 -7.36 4.90
C ASP A 116 3.89 -8.23 4.44
N ILE A 117 3.34 -7.91 3.27
CA ILE A 117 2.18 -8.57 2.68
C ILE A 117 2.47 -8.92 1.24
N ARG A 118 2.12 -10.14 0.86
CA ARG A 118 2.10 -10.60 -0.53
C ARG A 118 0.66 -10.85 -0.97
N ILE A 119 0.30 -10.27 -2.11
CA ILE A 119 -0.98 -10.54 -2.77
C ILE A 119 -0.71 -11.37 -4.00
N VAL A 120 -1.37 -12.52 -4.13
CA VAL A 120 -1.40 -13.27 -5.39
C VAL A 120 -2.74 -13.02 -6.06
N ILE A 121 -2.71 -12.40 -7.24
CA ILE A 121 -3.92 -12.12 -8.03
C ILE A 121 -4.30 -13.36 -8.82
N GLY A 122 -5.48 -13.93 -8.54
CA GLY A 122 -6.03 -15.11 -9.20
C GLY A 122 -7.02 -14.78 -10.32
N GLN A 123 -7.47 -15.81 -11.03
CA GLN A 123 -8.39 -15.69 -12.17
C GLN A 123 -9.79 -15.17 -11.78
N ASP A 124 -10.18 -15.34 -10.52
CA ASP A 124 -11.39 -14.78 -9.93
C ASP A 124 -11.34 -13.26 -9.74
N PHE A 125 -10.14 -12.65 -9.76
CA PHE A 125 -9.98 -11.25 -9.43
C PHE A 125 -10.73 -10.33 -10.39
N ARG A 126 -11.47 -9.38 -9.83
CA ARG A 126 -12.09 -8.28 -10.56
C ARG A 126 -11.74 -6.99 -9.85
N LEU A 127 -11.29 -5.99 -10.60
CA LEU A 127 -11.04 -4.67 -10.05
C LEU A 127 -12.32 -4.14 -9.40
N PRO A 128 -12.28 -3.72 -8.14
CA PRO A 128 -13.42 -3.09 -7.52
C PRO A 128 -13.79 -1.81 -8.27
N THR A 129 -15.05 -1.68 -8.67
CA THR A 129 -15.59 -0.44 -9.23
C THR A 129 -15.75 0.58 -8.10
N SER A 130 -15.21 1.78 -8.28
CA SER A 130 -15.52 2.91 -7.39
C SER A 130 -16.94 3.36 -7.73
N SER A 131 -17.87 3.15 -6.81
CA SER A 131 -19.24 3.68 -6.85
C SER A 131 -19.31 5.07 -6.26
#